data_AF-A0A316QYM3-F1
#
_entry.id   AF-A0A316QYM3-F1
#
_cell.length_a   1.000
_cell.length_b   1.000
_cell.length_c   1.000
_cell.angle_alpha   90.00
_cell.angle_beta   90.00
_cell.angle_gamma   90.00
#
_symmetry.space_group_name_H-M   'P 1'
#
loop_
_entity.id
_entity.type
_entity.pdbx_description
1 polymer ?
#
loop_
_entity_poly.entity_id
_entity_poly.type
_entity_poly.pdbx_seq_one_letter_code
_entity_poly.pdbx_strand_id
1 'polypeptide(L)'
;MTTNLTKGWYAAIGYGVINALLNLFVMLAVAYLSPGVVFPVIFGGGLILTLLLSVAIFKEKLNRYRIIGFVIGVISIVPMNV
;
A
#
# COMPACT_ATOMS: atom_id res chain seq x y z
N MET A 1 16.30 -15.38 -24.79
CA MET A 1 16.19 -14.47 -23.63
C MET A 1 15.28 -13.25 -23.93
N THR A 2 14.19 -13.41 -24.69
CA THR A 2 13.39 -12.27 -25.21
C THR A 2 11.87 -12.47 -25.13
N THR A 3 11.38 -13.66 -24.76
CA THR A 3 9.94 -14.01 -24.78
C THR A 3 9.09 -13.39 -23.66
N ASN A 4 9.71 -12.75 -22.66
CA ASN A 4 9.00 -12.11 -21.54
C ASN A 4 8.86 -10.58 -21.66
N LEU A 5 9.44 -9.95 -22.68
CA LEU A 5 9.46 -8.48 -22.77
C LEU A 5 8.08 -7.88 -23.03
N THR A 6 7.31 -8.44 -23.97
CA THR A 6 5.95 -7.97 -24.28
C THR A 6 4.97 -8.21 -23.13
N LYS A 7 5.05 -9.37 -22.46
CA LYS A 7 4.27 -9.62 -21.23
C LYS A 7 4.68 -8.68 -20.09
N GLY A 8 5.97 -8.37 -19.97
CA GLY A 8 6.49 -7.36 -19.04
C GLY A 8 5.96 -5.95 -19.32
N TRP A 9 5.80 -5.58 -20.60
CA TRP A 9 5.20 -4.31 -21.00
C TRP A 9 3.71 -4.22 -20.66
N TYR A 10 2.93 -5.27 -20.90
CA TYR A 10 1.53 -5.29 -20.47
C TYR A 10 1.38 -5.20 -18.95
N ALA A 11 2.25 -5.88 -18.19
CA ALA A 11 2.30 -5.74 -16.74
C ALA A 11 2.67 -4.30 -16.33
N ALA A 12 3.69 -3.70 -16.95
CA ALA A 12 4.14 -2.34 -16.68
C ALA A 12 3.04 -1.30 -16.96
N ILE A 13 2.29 -1.45 -18.06
CA ILE A 13 1.14 -0.59 -18.37
C ILE A 13 0.06 -0.76 -17.31
N GLY A 14 -0.28 -2.00 -16.94
CA GLY A 14 -1.26 -2.26 -15.87
C GLY A 14 -0.88 -1.63 -14.54
N TYR A 15 0.36 -1.82 -14.10
CA TYR A 15 0.90 -1.18 -12.89
C TYR A 15 0.91 0.34 -13.01
N GLY A 16 1.27 0.88 -14.18
CA GLY A 16 1.28 2.32 -14.44
C GLY A 16 -0.10 2.94 -14.34
N VAL A 17 -1.13 2.32 -14.92
CA VAL A 17 -2.52 2.79 -14.86
C VAL A 17 -3.04 2.76 -13.42
N ILE A 18 -2.80 1.67 -12.70
CA ILE A 18 -3.22 1.55 -11.28
C ILE A 18 -2.52 2.62 -10.43
N ASN A 19 -1.22 2.87 -10.63
CA ASN A 19 -0.50 3.90 -9.89
C ASN A 19 -0.97 5.33 -10.22
N ALA A 20 -1.30 5.59 -11.48
CA ALA A 20 -1.84 6.87 -11.90
C ALA A 20 -3.21 7.13 -11.26
N LEU A 21 -4.10 6.12 -11.25
CA LEU A 21 -5.38 6.20 -10.56
C LEU A 21 -5.20 6.41 -9.06
N LEU A 22 -4.28 5.68 -8.43
CA LEU A 22 -4.01 5.81 -7.00
C LEU A 22 -3.54 7.24 -6.66
N ASN A 23 -2.62 7.80 -7.43
CA ASN A 23 -2.19 9.19 -7.26
C ASN A 23 -3.33 10.20 -7.48
N LEU A 24 -4.21 9.98 -8.46
CA LEU A 24 -5.38 10.83 -8.69
C LEU A 24 -6.30 10.83 -7.46
N PHE A 25 -6.59 9.66 -6.89
CA PHE A 25 -7.42 9.55 -5.68
C PHE A 25 -6.75 10.19 -4.47
N VAL A 26 -5.43 10.07 -4.32
CA VAL A 26 -4.69 10.74 -3.25
C VAL A 26 -4.78 12.26 -3.41
N MET A 27 -4.58 12.78 -4.63
CA MET A 27 -4.68 14.21 -4.91
C MET A 27 -6.09 14.73 -4.62
N LEU A 28 -7.13 13.97 -4.96
CA LEU A 28 -8.52 14.28 -4.63
C LEU A 28 -8.74 14.26 -3.10
N ALA A 29 -8.24 13.26 -2.39
CA ALA A 29 -8.37 13.14 -0.94
C ALA A 29 -7.71 14.31 -0.21
N VAL A 30 -6.52 14.76 -0.64
CA VAL A 30 -5.84 15.93 -0.09
C VAL A 30 -6.59 17.24 -0.41
N ALA A 31 -7.32 17.31 -1.52
CA ALA A 31 -8.12 18.48 -1.86
C ALA A 31 -9.39 18.63 -0.99
N TYR A 32 -9.96 17.51 -0.50
CA TYR A 32 -11.20 17.53 0.29
C TYR A 32 -11.01 17.30 1.79
N LEU A 33 -9.88 16.74 2.23
CA LEU A 33 -9.57 16.47 3.64
C LEU A 33 -8.26 17.11 4.06
N SER A 34 -8.14 17.39 5.36
CA SER A 34 -6.88 17.86 5.94
C SER A 34 -5.77 16.82 5.69
N PRO A 35 -4.57 17.24 5.24
CA PRO A 35 -3.44 16.35 5.01
C PRO A 35 -3.09 15.49 6.23
N GLY A 36 -3.31 16.01 7.45
CA GLY A 36 -3.09 15.29 8.70
C GLY A 36 -3.91 14.02 8.84
N VAL A 37 -5.07 13.92 8.19
CA VAL A 37 -5.91 12.69 8.18
C VAL A 37 -5.58 11.82 6.97
N VAL A 38 -5.29 12.43 5.82
CA VAL A 38 -5.09 11.71 4.55
C VAL A 38 -3.85 10.84 4.58
N PHE A 39 -2.73 11.35 5.10
CA PHE A 39 -1.48 10.59 5.18
C PHE A 39 -1.56 9.34 6.06
N PRO A 40 -2.00 9.41 7.34
CA PRO A 40 -2.12 8.22 8.17
C PRO A 40 -3.11 7.20 7.61
N VAL A 41 -4.17 7.62 6.90
CA VAL A 41 -5.10 6.69 6.23
C VAL A 41 -4.45 6.01 5.03
N ILE A 42 -3.69 6.73 4.18
CA ILE A 42 -3.01 6.13 3.03
C ILE A 42 -1.91 5.17 3.50
N PHE A 43 -1.04 5.62 4.40
CA PHE A 43 0.10 4.82 4.85
C PHE A 43 -0.35 3.67 5.77
N GLY A 44 -1.23 3.94 6.74
CA GLY A 44 -1.75 2.92 7.65
C GLY A 44 -2.74 1.98 7.01
N GLY A 45 -3.72 2.51 6.28
CA GLY A 45 -4.68 1.70 5.53
C GLY A 45 -3.99 0.84 4.48
N GLY A 46 -3.01 1.40 3.77
CA GLY A 46 -2.17 0.67 2.80
C GLY A 46 -1.38 -0.47 3.44
N LEU A 47 -0.73 -0.23 4.59
CA LEU A 47 -0.01 -1.26 5.34
C LEU A 47 -0.93 -2.38 5.83
N ILE A 48 -2.09 -2.03 6.39
CA ILE A 48 -3.08 -2.99 6.87
C ILE A 48 -3.63 -3.84 5.71
N LEU A 49 -4.03 -3.20 4.60
CA LEU A 49 -4.53 -3.90 3.42
C LEU A 49 -3.46 -4.83 2.82
N THR A 50 -2.22 -4.36 2.75
CA THR A 50 -1.10 -5.16 2.24
C THR A 50 -0.86 -6.39 3.12
N LEU A 51 -0.90 -6.24 4.45
CA LEU A 51 -0.82 -7.37 5.37
C LEU A 51 -2.00 -8.33 5.15
N LEU A 52 -3.23 -7.82 5.06
CA LEU A 52 -4.44 -8.62 4.85
C LEU A 52 -4.35 -9.42 3.55
N LEU A 53 -3.88 -8.81 2.47
CA LEU A 53 -3.60 -9.45 1.18
C LEU A 53 -2.49 -10.50 1.29
N SER A 54 -1.39 -10.20 1.98
CA SER A 54 -0.29 -11.16 2.21
C SER A 54 -0.75 -12.40 2.98
N VAL A 55 -1.62 -12.25 3.97
CA VAL A 55 -2.18 -13.38 4.73
C VAL A 55 -3.21 -14.14 3.90
N ALA A 56 -4.15 -13.43 3.27
CA ALA A 56 -5.29 -14.04 2.58
C ALA A 56 -4.92 -14.69 1.25
N ILE A 57 -4.11 -14.03 0.43
CA ILE A 57 -3.75 -14.49 -0.93
C ILE A 57 -2.45 -15.28 -0.90
N PHE A 58 -1.41 -14.76 -0.25
CA PHE A 58 -0.09 -15.38 -0.25
C PHE A 58 0.09 -16.48 0.80
N LYS A 59 -0.91 -16.67 1.69
CA LYS A 59 -0.89 -17.65 2.79
C LYS A 59 0.44 -17.63 3.56
N GLU A 60 1.03 -16.46 3.74
CA GLU A 60 2.29 -16.34 4.46
C GLU A 60 2.09 -16.76 5.93
N LYS A 61 2.93 -17.70 6.40
CA LYS A 61 2.98 -18.05 7.83
C LYS A 61 3.56 -16.85 8.59
N LEU A 62 2.67 -16.07 9.19
CA LEU A 62 3.01 -14.96 10.08
C LEU A 62 3.77 -15.47 11.31
N ASN A 63 5.10 -15.33 11.27
CA ASN A 63 5.95 -15.54 12.43
C ASN A 63 5.72 -14.40 13.45
N ARG A 64 5.84 -14.68 14.76
CA ARG A 64 5.57 -13.71 15.84
C ARG A 64 6.36 -12.39 15.67
N TYR A 65 7.58 -12.47 15.13
CA TYR A 65 8.41 -11.31 14.82
C TYR A 65 7.84 -10.40 13.71
N ARG A 66 7.13 -10.95 12.71
CA ARG A 66 6.47 -10.14 11.66
C ARG A 66 5.23 -9.42 12.20
N ILE A 67 4.52 -10.05 13.13
CA ILE A 67 3.39 -9.41 13.84
C ILE A 67 3.91 -8.26 14.71
N ILE A 68 5.02 -8.46 15.43
CA ILE A 68 5.63 -7.40 16.25
C ILE A 68 6.06 -6.22 15.36
N GLY A 69 6.73 -6.49 14.22
CA GLY A 69 7.09 -5.45 13.27
C GLY A 69 5.89 -4.71 12.68
N PHE A 70 4.79 -5.43 12.41
CA PHE A 70 3.55 -4.82 11.95
C PHE A 70 2.89 -3.93 13.01
N VAL A 71 2.81 -4.40 14.25
CA VAL A 71 2.26 -3.63 15.38
C VAL A 71 3.09 -2.38 15.64
N ILE A 72 4.43 -2.47 15.58
CA ILE A 72 5.31 -1.30 15.66
C ILE A 72 5.03 -0.33 14.51
N GLY A 73 4.92 -0.82 13.27
CA GLY A 73 4.61 0.01 12.11
C GLY A 73 3.26 0.74 12.23
N VAL A 74 2.21 0.05 12.68
CA VAL A 74 0.89 0.64 12.95
C VAL A 74 0.97 1.70 14.05
N ILE A 75 1.70 1.43 15.13
CA ILE A 75 1.91 2.41 16.21
C ILE A 75 2.68 3.63 15.71
N SER A 76 3.65 3.47 14.79
CA SER A 76 4.39 4.58 14.18
C SER A 76 3.54 5.47 13.27
N ILE A 77 2.39 4.99 12.78
CA ILE A 77 1.46 5.80 11.98
C ILE A 77 0.61 6.74 12.86
N VAL A 78 0.41 6.39 14.14
CA VAL A 78 -0.36 7.21 15.10
C VAL A 78 0.26 8.60 15.33
N PRO A 79 1.57 8.76 15.60
CA PRO A 79 2.19 10.08 15.75
C PRO A 79 2.30 10.86 14.44
N MET A 80 2.09 10.24 13.28
CA MET A 80 2.11 10.93 11.98
C MET A 80 0.90 11.88 11.80
N ASN A 81 -0.13 11.75 12.64
CA ASN A 81 -1.31 12.62 12.72
C ASN A 81 -1.11 13.86 13.63
N VAL A 82 0.07 14.03 14.26
CA VAL A 82 0.40 15.18 15.14
C VAL A 82 1.33 16.14 14.42
#